data_AF-G0PK12-F1
#
_entry.id   AF-G0PK12-F1
#
_cell.length_a   1.000
_cell.length_b   1.000
_cell.length_c   1.000
_cell.angle_alpha   90.00
_cell.angle_beta   90.00
_cell.angle_gamma   90.00
#
_symmetry.space_group_name_H-M   'P 1'
#
loop_
_entity.id
_entity.type
_entity.pdbx_description
1 polymer ?
#
loop_
_entity_poly.entity_id
_entity_poly.type
_entity_poly.pdbx_seq_one_letter_code
_entity_poly.pdbx_strand_id
1 'polypeptide(L)'
;MRWTGFLLAYQHGSDLEDLSPLMQYKQIADTGGRRIHIKVRRLPNNTDDYEPFLKYVKTRLKQTNIIIHSNNITVLYNLLQQARGLNMAEPPFSYVFTNTDLSLLEDFLNNMYGASFHCNITGLQLVKNDPMMKVFIFLYNKFPMKNPLQTQLALTSEAVYVVGMAIYRMRELGHAPRQSSVMCDSHDIWSDGRIMNDGIRKVILE
;
A
#
# COMPACT_ATOMS: atom_id res chain seq x y z
N MET A 1 -17.72 6.28 4.42
CA MET A 1 -17.54 7.74 4.63
C MET A 1 -18.32 8.51 3.57
N ARG A 2 -18.93 9.66 3.89
CA ARG A 2 -19.72 10.46 2.92
C ARG A 2 -19.03 11.81 2.64
N TRP A 3 -17.84 11.77 2.05
CA TRP A 3 -17.09 12.98 1.72
C TRP A 3 -17.61 13.65 0.46
N THR A 4 -17.81 14.97 0.52
CA THR A 4 -18.23 15.82 -0.61
C THR A 4 -17.04 16.46 -1.33
N GLY A 5 -15.86 16.44 -0.72
CA GLY A 5 -14.62 16.89 -1.30
C GLY A 5 -13.42 16.45 -0.47
N PHE A 6 -12.28 16.27 -1.13
CA PHE A 6 -11.02 15.89 -0.51
C PHE A 6 -9.83 16.35 -1.34
N LEU A 7 -8.68 16.46 -0.66
CA LEU A 7 -7.38 16.62 -1.29
C LEU A 7 -6.78 15.25 -1.59
N LEU A 8 -6.33 15.03 -2.82
CA LEU A 8 -5.49 13.89 -3.20
C LEU A 8 -4.06 14.39 -3.39
N ALA A 9 -3.17 14.01 -2.48
CA ALA A 9 -1.76 14.31 -2.53
C ALA A 9 -0.99 13.07 -3.01
N TYR A 10 -0.11 13.22 -3.99
CA TYR A 10 0.71 12.12 -4.55
C TYR A 10 2.19 12.52 -4.64
N GLN A 11 3.11 11.55 -4.62
CA GLN A 11 4.55 11.84 -4.58
C GLN A 11 5.16 11.96 -5.98
N HIS A 12 4.95 10.96 -6.84
CA HIS A 12 5.55 10.85 -8.16
C HIS A 12 4.51 10.95 -9.28
N GLY A 13 4.93 11.40 -10.48
CA GLY A 13 4.01 11.50 -11.62
C GLY A 13 3.43 10.16 -12.06
N SER A 14 4.20 9.07 -11.91
CA SER A 14 3.77 7.70 -12.16
C SER A 14 2.56 7.28 -11.32
N ASP A 15 2.46 7.80 -10.10
CA ASP A 15 1.40 7.47 -9.15
C ASP A 15 0.00 7.90 -9.65
N LEU A 16 -0.05 8.84 -10.59
CA LEU A 16 -1.32 9.27 -11.20
C LEU A 16 -1.96 8.15 -12.03
N GLU A 17 -1.16 7.24 -12.58
CA GLU A 17 -1.68 6.08 -13.32
C GLU A 17 -2.41 5.12 -12.37
N ASP A 18 -1.81 4.84 -11.22
CA ASP A 18 -2.40 4.01 -10.16
C ASP A 18 -3.69 4.64 -9.58
N LEU A 19 -3.75 5.97 -9.55
CA LEU A 19 -4.90 6.75 -9.05
C LEU A 19 -5.95 7.05 -10.12
N SER A 20 -5.70 6.69 -11.38
CA SER A 20 -6.60 6.94 -12.52
C SER A 20 -8.01 6.39 -12.30
N PRO A 21 -8.22 5.16 -11.77
CA PRO A 21 -9.55 4.64 -11.50
C PRO A 21 -10.35 5.50 -10.51
N LEU A 22 -9.70 6.04 -9.47
CA LEU A 22 -10.32 6.94 -8.49
C LEU A 22 -10.73 8.27 -9.13
N MET A 23 -9.93 8.78 -10.05
CA MET A 23 -10.23 9.99 -10.81
C MET A 23 -11.34 9.78 -11.83
N GLN A 24 -11.44 8.60 -12.44
CA GLN A 24 -12.51 8.24 -13.39
C GLN A 24 -13.86 8.06 -12.68
N TYR A 25 -13.87 7.49 -11.47
CA TYR A 25 -15.09 7.37 -10.65
C TYR A 25 -15.77 8.73 -10.39
N LYS A 26 -14.98 9.81 -10.29
CA LYS A 26 -15.48 11.20 -10.21
C LYS A 26 -16.43 11.56 -11.36
N GLN A 27 -16.12 11.11 -12.58
CA GLN A 27 -16.92 11.42 -13.77
C GLN A 27 -18.27 10.69 -13.75
N ILE A 28 -18.33 9.50 -13.16
CA ILE A 28 -19.53 8.67 -13.06
C ILE A 28 -20.44 9.15 -11.92
N ALA A 29 -19.87 9.61 -10.79
CA ALA A 29 -20.64 10.18 -9.69
C ALA A 29 -21.29 11.53 -10.04
N ASP A 30 -20.69 12.28 -10.98
CA ASP A 30 -21.23 13.55 -11.49
C ASP A 30 -22.54 13.37 -12.28
N THR A 31 -22.79 12.19 -12.87
CA THR A 31 -24.03 11.88 -13.61
C THR A 31 -25.23 11.56 -12.70
N GLY A 32 -24.99 11.28 -11.41
CA GLY A 32 -26.00 10.83 -10.43
C GLY A 32 -26.33 11.82 -9.30
N GLY A 33 -25.88 13.08 -9.39
CA GLY A 33 -26.39 14.18 -8.57
C GLY A 33 -25.53 14.64 -7.38
N ARG A 34 -24.31 14.11 -7.15
CA ARG A 34 -23.42 14.64 -6.10
C ARG A 34 -21.99 14.83 -6.58
N ARG A 35 -21.68 16.07 -6.95
CA ARG A 35 -20.35 16.45 -7.45
C ARG A 35 -19.30 16.35 -6.35
N ILE A 36 -18.34 15.44 -6.50
CA ILE A 36 -17.23 15.27 -5.55
C ILE A 36 -16.09 16.22 -5.94
N HIS A 37 -15.76 17.15 -5.05
CA HIS A 37 -14.69 18.11 -5.27
C HIS A 37 -13.33 17.51 -4.91
N ILE A 38 -12.68 16.91 -5.90
CA ILE A 38 -11.30 16.39 -5.76
C ILE A 38 -10.30 17.48 -6.16
N LYS A 39 -9.42 17.86 -5.22
CA LYS A 39 -8.26 18.70 -5.51
C LYS A 39 -7.03 17.81 -5.54
N VAL A 40 -6.34 17.75 -6.69
CA VAL A 40 -5.15 16.91 -6.87
C VAL A 40 -3.90 17.77 -6.75
N ARG A 41 -2.93 17.37 -5.93
CA ARG A 41 -1.66 18.08 -5.73
C ARG A 41 -0.49 17.12 -5.60
N ARG A 42 0.66 17.52 -6.11
CA ARG A 42 1.91 16.80 -5.90
C ARG A 42 2.50 17.21 -4.55
N LEU A 43 3.02 16.25 -3.80
CA LEU A 43 3.82 16.49 -2.62
C LEU A 43 5.15 17.15 -3.02
N PRO A 44 5.72 18.02 -2.17
CA PRO A 44 7.08 18.51 -2.37
C PRO A 44 8.07 17.34 -2.51
N ASN A 45 9.02 17.46 -3.43
CA ASN A 45 10.09 16.47 -3.56
C ASN A 45 11.06 16.51 -2.36
N ASN A 46 11.07 17.61 -1.60
CA ASN A 46 11.89 17.74 -0.41
C ASN A 46 11.23 16.98 0.75
N THR A 47 11.88 15.90 1.19
CA THR A 47 11.35 15.04 2.26
C THR A 47 11.49 15.63 3.66
N ASP A 48 12.23 16.73 3.79
CA ASP A 48 12.62 17.30 5.06
C ASP A 48 11.67 18.42 5.50
N ASP A 49 10.95 19.05 4.56
CA ASP A 49 10.02 20.15 4.85
C ASP A 49 8.72 20.08 4.04
N TYR A 50 7.67 19.58 4.70
CA TYR A 50 6.28 19.57 4.25
C TYR A 50 5.45 20.71 4.87
N GLU A 51 6.02 21.52 5.77
CA GLU A 51 5.30 22.58 6.49
C GLU A 51 4.66 23.62 5.54
N PRO A 52 5.34 24.10 4.48
CA PRO A 52 4.75 25.02 3.51
C PRO A 52 3.55 24.40 2.78
N PHE A 53 3.66 23.12 2.41
CA PHE A 53 2.58 22.40 1.76
C PHE A 53 1.37 22.27 2.68
N LEU A 54 1.58 21.84 3.93
CA LEU A 54 0.52 21.68 4.92
C LEU A 54 -0.14 23.03 5.26
N LYS A 55 0.64 24.12 5.40
CA LYS A 55 0.11 25.48 5.54
C LYS A 55 -0.75 25.88 4.35
N TYR A 56 -0.33 25.56 3.12
CA TYR A 56 -1.14 25.80 1.92
C TYR A 56 -2.46 25.02 1.95
N VAL A 57 -2.43 23.75 2.35
CA VAL A 57 -3.64 22.92 2.51
C VAL A 57 -4.60 23.53 3.53
N LYS A 58 -4.09 23.89 4.72
CA LYS A 58 -4.88 24.46 5.81
C LYS A 58 -5.48 25.82 5.47
N THR A 59 -4.66 26.74 4.93
CA THR A 59 -5.05 28.15 4.74
C THR A 59 -5.73 28.43 3.41
N ARG A 60 -5.22 27.86 2.31
CA ARG A 60 -5.70 28.14 0.95
C ARG A 60 -6.72 27.12 0.49
N LEU A 61 -6.46 25.83 0.66
CA LEU A 61 -7.36 24.79 0.16
C LEU A 61 -8.57 24.55 1.08
N LYS A 62 -8.39 24.81 2.38
CA LYS A 62 -9.36 24.58 3.46
C LYS A 62 -9.98 23.18 3.38
N GLN A 63 -9.17 22.19 3.06
CA GLN A 63 -9.58 20.78 2.98
C GLN A 63 -9.25 20.10 4.30
N THR A 64 -10.24 19.41 4.88
CA THR A 64 -10.09 18.63 6.11
C THR A 64 -9.92 17.14 5.80
N ASN A 65 -10.46 16.67 4.67
CA ASN A 65 -10.31 15.30 4.19
C ASN A 65 -9.11 15.23 3.24
N ILE A 66 -8.12 14.43 3.59
CA ILE A 66 -6.84 14.38 2.90
C ILE A 66 -6.49 12.91 2.60
N ILE A 67 -6.29 12.61 1.33
CA ILE A 67 -5.78 11.32 0.86
C ILE A 67 -4.32 11.53 0.46
N ILE A 68 -3.43 10.69 0.97
CA ILE A 68 -1.99 10.76 0.69
C ILE A 68 -1.56 9.44 0.09
N HIS A 69 -1.04 9.53 -1.14
CA HIS A 69 -0.47 8.43 -1.88
C HIS A 69 1.05 8.57 -1.93
N SER A 70 1.73 7.62 -1.30
CA SER A 70 3.20 7.50 -1.27
C SER A 70 3.54 6.05 -0.93
N ASN A 71 4.44 5.44 -1.69
CA ASN A 71 4.99 4.12 -1.38
C ASN A 71 6.08 4.19 -0.30
N ASN A 72 6.64 5.37 -0.03
CA ASN A 72 7.64 5.57 0.99
C ASN A 72 6.99 5.88 2.35
N ILE A 73 7.20 5.00 3.33
CA ILE A 73 6.67 5.15 4.70
C ILE A 73 7.30 6.32 5.45
N THR A 74 8.57 6.65 5.18
CA THR A 74 9.29 7.78 5.79
C THR A 74 8.65 9.10 5.40
N VAL A 75 8.14 9.23 4.17
CA VAL A 75 7.41 10.42 3.72
C VAL A 75 6.15 10.61 4.56
N LEU A 76 5.40 9.52 4.83
CA LEU A 76 4.19 9.57 5.64
C LEU A 76 4.50 9.95 7.09
N TYR A 77 5.56 9.37 7.66
CA TYR A 77 6.04 9.68 9.00
C TYR A 77 6.41 11.17 9.14
N ASN A 78 7.26 11.70 8.25
CA ASN A 78 7.69 13.09 8.27
C ASN A 78 6.50 14.05 8.10
N LEU A 79 5.59 13.73 7.18
CA LEU A 79 4.41 14.54 6.92
C LEU A 79 3.49 14.59 8.14
N LEU A 80 3.24 13.46 8.81
CA LEU A 80 2.41 13.39 10.02
C LEU A 80 3.04 14.13 11.20
N GLN A 81 4.36 13.97 11.40
CA GLN A 81 5.13 14.71 12.40
C GLN A 81 4.96 16.22 12.25
N GLN A 82 5.05 16.74 11.02
CA GLN A 82 4.90 18.17 10.75
C GLN A 82 3.43 18.63 10.76
N ALA A 83 2.49 17.78 10.33
CA ALA A 83 1.05 18.07 10.44
C ALA A 83 0.62 18.26 11.90
N ARG A 84 1.22 17.51 12.83
CA ARG A 84 1.05 17.71 14.27
C ARG A 84 1.50 19.11 14.70
N GLY A 85 2.68 19.55 14.29
CA GLY A 85 3.19 20.91 14.60
C GLY A 85 2.29 22.04 14.09
N LEU A 86 1.42 21.75 13.12
CA LEU A 86 0.46 22.71 12.55
C LEU A 86 -0.98 22.53 13.05
N ASN A 87 -1.21 21.73 14.10
CA ASN A 87 -2.53 21.38 14.63
C ASN A 87 -3.46 20.83 13.52
N MET A 88 -2.91 20.03 12.61
CA MET A 88 -3.67 19.27 11.62
C MET A 88 -3.83 17.80 12.02
N ALA A 89 -3.25 17.39 13.16
CA ALA A 89 -3.38 16.06 13.75
C ALA A 89 -4.61 15.92 14.69
N GLU A 90 -5.52 16.88 14.66
CA GLU A 90 -6.70 16.98 15.53
C GLU A 90 -7.98 17.12 14.70
N PRO A 91 -9.17 16.91 15.29
CA PRO A 91 -10.43 17.19 14.60
C PRO A 91 -10.46 18.65 14.11
N PRO A 92 -10.98 18.93 12.88
CA PRO A 92 -11.82 18.07 12.05
C PRO A 92 -11.07 17.30 10.94
N PHE A 93 -9.75 17.16 11.01
CA PHE A 93 -8.97 16.55 9.94
C PHE A 93 -9.17 15.03 9.88
N SER A 94 -9.13 14.47 8.66
CA SER A 94 -9.15 13.04 8.43
C SER A 94 -8.20 12.68 7.29
N TYR A 95 -7.31 11.73 7.58
CA TYR A 95 -6.28 11.26 6.66
C TYR A 95 -6.57 9.84 6.19
N VAL A 96 -6.40 9.61 4.90
CA VAL A 96 -6.40 8.27 4.29
C VAL A 96 -5.06 8.07 3.61
N PHE A 97 -4.35 7.01 3.99
CA PHE A 97 -3.10 6.61 3.38
C PHE A 97 -3.34 5.40 2.48
N THR A 98 -2.84 5.45 1.25
CA THR A 98 -2.94 4.31 0.32
C THR A 98 -1.80 3.31 0.50
N ASN A 99 -0.79 3.64 1.30
CA ASN A 99 0.34 2.76 1.56
C ASN A 99 -0.11 1.53 2.35
N THR A 100 0.29 0.33 1.89
CA THR A 100 -0.08 -0.96 2.50
C THR A 100 0.71 -1.30 3.76
N ASP A 101 1.82 -0.60 4.00
CA ASP A 101 2.72 -0.75 5.15
C ASP A 101 2.40 0.25 6.28
N LEU A 102 1.19 0.83 6.30
CA LEU A 102 0.82 1.79 7.35
C LEU A 102 0.86 1.16 8.75
N SER A 103 0.61 -0.14 8.87
CA SER A 103 0.69 -0.88 10.14
C SER A 103 2.08 -0.79 10.80
N LEU A 104 3.15 -0.53 10.03
CA LEU A 104 4.48 -0.31 10.58
C LEU A 104 4.59 0.97 11.42
N LEU A 105 3.67 1.92 11.24
CA LEU A 105 3.58 3.15 12.00
C LEU A 105 2.58 3.06 13.16
N GLU A 106 1.97 1.90 13.42
CA GLU A 106 0.94 1.76 14.45
C GLU A 106 1.43 2.20 15.84
N ASP A 107 2.65 1.83 16.26
CA ASP A 107 3.24 2.24 17.54
C ASP A 107 3.45 3.77 17.63
N PHE A 108 3.79 4.39 16.50
CA PHE A 108 3.93 5.84 16.38
C PHE A 108 2.57 6.54 16.47
N LEU A 109 1.54 5.98 15.85
CA LEU A 109 0.18 6.50 15.87
C LEU A 109 -0.49 6.31 17.25
N ASN A 110 -0.20 5.18 17.92
CA ASN A 110 -0.78 4.77 19.21
C ASN A 110 -0.01 5.30 20.43
N ASN A 111 0.64 6.46 20.31
CA ASN A 111 1.16 7.22 21.45
C ASN A 111 2.37 6.62 22.19
N MET A 112 3.07 5.57 21.71
CA MET A 112 4.27 5.05 22.41
C MET A 112 5.39 6.10 22.56
N TYR A 113 5.38 7.14 21.72
CA TYR A 113 6.35 8.23 21.74
C TYR A 113 5.77 9.60 22.19
N GLY A 114 4.63 9.60 22.90
CA GLY A 114 4.05 10.82 23.50
C GLY A 114 3.40 11.79 22.50
N ALA A 115 3.03 11.31 21.31
CA ALA A 115 2.44 12.09 20.22
C ALA A 115 0.99 11.65 19.98
N SER A 116 0.02 12.33 20.58
CA SER A 116 -1.38 11.95 20.43
C SER A 116 -1.94 12.49 19.12
N PHE A 117 -2.24 11.58 18.19
CA PHE A 117 -3.08 11.89 17.03
C PHE A 117 -4.54 11.78 17.47
N HIS A 118 -5.26 12.91 17.48
CA HIS A 118 -6.69 12.96 17.81
C HIS A 118 -7.57 13.00 16.56
N CYS A 119 -6.96 12.92 15.37
CA CYS A 119 -7.66 12.90 14.09
C CYS A 119 -7.90 11.47 13.58
N ASN A 120 -8.84 11.33 12.63
CA ASN A 120 -9.12 10.04 12.02
C ASN A 120 -8.05 9.70 10.98
N ILE A 121 -7.20 8.73 11.28
CA ILE A 121 -6.22 8.17 10.35
C ILE A 121 -6.72 6.81 9.89
N THR A 122 -6.81 6.62 8.58
CA THR A 122 -7.21 5.37 7.94
C THR A 122 -6.12 4.96 6.97
N GLY A 123 -5.84 3.67 6.89
CA GLY A 123 -4.96 3.12 5.86
C GLY A 123 -5.39 1.75 5.43
N LEU A 124 -4.60 1.19 4.52
CA LEU A 124 -4.78 -0.14 3.99
C LEU A 124 -3.71 -1.05 4.63
N GLN A 125 -4.11 -2.27 4.96
CA GLN A 125 -3.20 -3.31 5.41
C GLN A 125 -3.49 -4.56 4.61
N LEU A 126 -2.48 -5.05 3.88
CA LEU A 126 -2.59 -6.27 3.09
C LEU A 126 -2.23 -7.51 3.93
N VAL A 127 -1.22 -7.37 4.78
CA VAL A 127 -0.73 -8.45 5.64
C VAL A 127 -1.73 -8.74 6.76
N LYS A 128 -2.35 -9.92 6.76
CA LYS A 128 -3.27 -10.35 7.83
C LYS A 128 -2.51 -10.50 9.16
N ASN A 129 -3.12 -10.06 10.26
CA ASN A 129 -2.63 -10.25 11.62
C ASN A 129 -3.04 -11.63 12.20
N ASP A 130 -2.91 -12.70 11.41
CA ASP A 130 -3.26 -14.06 11.85
C ASP A 130 -2.19 -14.67 12.77
N PRO A 131 -2.55 -15.65 13.64
CA PRO A 131 -1.59 -16.30 14.55
C PRO A 131 -0.40 -16.92 13.82
N MET A 132 -0.62 -17.52 12.65
CA MET A 132 0.44 -18.07 11.80
C MET A 132 1.37 -16.97 11.24
N MET A 133 0.80 -15.81 10.88
CA MET A 133 1.58 -14.66 10.44
C MET A 133 2.37 -14.04 11.60
N LYS A 134 1.82 -14.04 12.83
CA LYS A 134 2.55 -13.65 14.05
C LYS A 134 3.72 -14.58 14.33
N VAL A 135 3.57 -15.90 14.13
CA VAL A 135 4.68 -16.86 14.25
C VAL A 135 5.73 -16.59 13.18
N PHE A 136 5.33 -16.33 11.94
CA PHE A 136 6.26 -15.97 10.86
C PHE A 136 7.00 -14.66 11.17
N ILE A 137 6.28 -13.61 11.59
CA ILE A 137 6.85 -12.32 12.03
C ILE A 137 7.81 -12.55 13.21
N PHE A 138 7.43 -13.37 14.20
CA PHE A 138 8.27 -13.68 15.36
C PHE A 138 9.55 -14.43 14.97
N LEU A 139 9.44 -15.45 14.10
CA LEU A 139 10.60 -16.18 13.60
C LEU A 139 11.50 -15.28 12.76
N TYR A 140 10.92 -14.46 11.89
CA TYR A 140 11.65 -13.49 11.07
C TYR A 140 12.42 -12.48 11.94
N ASN A 141 11.77 -11.90 12.95
CA ASN A 141 12.39 -10.95 13.88
C ASN A 141 13.42 -11.61 14.83
N LYS A 142 13.43 -12.95 14.96
CA LYS A 142 14.40 -13.72 15.76
C LYS A 142 15.72 -13.95 15.01
N PHE A 143 15.71 -13.90 13.69
CA PHE A 143 16.94 -13.82 12.87
C PHE A 143 17.39 -12.35 12.80
N PRO A 144 18.69 -12.04 12.60
CA PRO A 144 19.22 -10.69 12.70
C PRO A 144 18.86 -9.80 11.49
N MET A 145 17.57 -9.68 11.18
CA MET A 145 17.00 -8.72 10.25
C MET A 145 16.18 -7.72 11.07
N LYS A 146 16.77 -6.54 11.34
CA LYS A 146 16.26 -5.49 12.25
C LYS A 146 15.04 -4.70 11.74
N ASN A 147 14.39 -5.12 10.65
CA ASN A 147 13.34 -4.33 10.01
C ASN A 147 11.99 -5.03 10.13
N PRO A 148 10.92 -4.32 10.50
CA PRO A 148 9.60 -4.93 10.57
C PRO A 148 9.16 -5.42 9.19
N LEU A 149 8.35 -6.48 9.17
CA LEU A 149 7.96 -7.18 7.95
C LEU A 149 7.20 -6.25 7.01
N GLN A 150 7.83 -5.88 5.89
CA GLN A 150 7.19 -5.11 4.83
C GLN A 150 6.25 -6.01 4.01
N THR A 151 5.18 -5.42 3.47
CA THR A 151 4.20 -6.11 2.62
C THR A 151 4.89 -6.84 1.46
N GLN A 152 5.91 -6.23 0.86
CA GLN A 152 6.69 -6.86 -0.22
C GLN A 152 7.29 -8.20 0.21
N LEU A 153 7.83 -8.28 1.42
CA LEU A 153 8.45 -9.51 1.92
C LEU A 153 7.40 -10.59 2.21
N ALA A 154 6.28 -10.21 2.82
CA ALA A 154 5.14 -11.12 3.02
C ALA A 154 4.67 -11.71 1.68
N LEU A 155 4.47 -10.87 0.67
CA LEU A 155 4.06 -11.28 -0.67
C LEU A 155 5.08 -12.19 -1.36
N THR A 156 6.38 -11.95 -1.19
CA THR A 156 7.40 -12.86 -1.74
C THR A 156 7.37 -14.24 -1.09
N SER A 157 7.12 -14.31 0.22
CA SER A 157 6.98 -15.58 0.93
C SER A 157 5.73 -16.34 0.47
N GLU A 158 4.60 -15.65 0.34
CA GLU A 158 3.37 -16.23 -0.21
C GLU A 158 3.53 -16.67 -1.66
N ALA A 159 4.25 -15.92 -2.49
CA ALA A 159 4.54 -16.31 -3.87
C ALA A 159 5.31 -17.63 -3.95
N VAL A 160 6.32 -17.82 -3.09
CA VAL A 160 7.05 -19.09 -2.99
C VAL A 160 6.11 -20.23 -2.56
N TYR A 161 5.23 -19.97 -1.59
CA TYR A 161 4.24 -20.95 -1.15
C TYR A 161 3.27 -21.34 -2.27
N VAL A 162 2.72 -20.37 -3.00
CA VAL A 162 1.82 -20.60 -4.15
C VAL A 162 2.50 -21.47 -5.21
N VAL A 163 3.72 -21.11 -5.59
CA VAL A 163 4.51 -21.86 -6.59
C VAL A 163 4.79 -23.28 -6.09
N GLY A 164 5.20 -23.43 -4.83
CA GLY A 164 5.45 -24.73 -4.21
C GLY A 164 4.21 -25.62 -4.17
N MET A 165 3.06 -25.06 -3.78
CA MET A 165 1.77 -25.77 -3.75
C MET A 165 1.29 -26.17 -5.14
N ALA A 166 1.48 -25.31 -6.15
CA ALA A 166 1.17 -25.64 -7.54
C ALA A 166 1.99 -26.86 -8.00
N ILE A 167 3.31 -26.86 -7.76
CA ILE A 167 4.20 -27.98 -8.10
C ILE A 167 3.80 -29.25 -7.35
N TYR A 168 3.52 -29.14 -6.05
CA TYR A 168 3.11 -30.27 -5.21
C TYR A 168 1.83 -30.93 -5.75
N ARG A 169 0.77 -30.15 -6.01
CA ARG A 169 -0.50 -30.66 -6.55
C ARG A 169 -0.36 -31.26 -7.93
N MET A 170 0.42 -30.62 -8.81
CA MET A 170 0.68 -31.17 -10.15
C MET A 170 1.46 -32.49 -10.07
N ARG A 171 2.36 -32.64 -9.10
CA ARG A 171 3.07 -33.89 -8.85
C ARG A 171 2.14 -35.00 -8.38
N GLU A 172 1.21 -34.71 -7.47
CA GLU A 172 0.20 -35.69 -7.02
C GLU A 172 -0.68 -36.17 -8.18
N LEU A 173 -0.99 -35.28 -9.13
CA LEU A 173 -1.76 -35.63 -10.33
C LEU A 173 -0.92 -36.28 -11.42
N GLY A 174 0.38 -36.48 -11.24
CA GLY A 174 1.29 -37.07 -12.25
C GLY A 174 1.65 -36.13 -13.41
N HIS A 175 1.37 -34.84 -13.30
CA HIS A 175 1.60 -33.82 -14.33
C HIS A 175 2.66 -32.79 -13.90
N ALA A 176 3.68 -33.22 -13.14
CA ALA A 176 4.73 -32.31 -12.69
C ALA A 176 5.46 -31.68 -13.88
N PRO A 177 5.62 -30.34 -13.93
CA PRO A 177 6.30 -29.68 -15.03
C PRO A 177 7.79 -30.07 -15.03
N ARG A 178 8.35 -30.33 -16.21
CA ARG A 178 9.76 -30.65 -16.39
C ARG A 178 10.58 -29.39 -16.59
N GLN A 179 11.73 -29.32 -15.95
CA GLN A 179 12.72 -28.29 -16.19
C GLN A 179 13.38 -28.47 -17.56
N SER A 180 13.60 -27.37 -18.27
CA SER A 180 14.37 -27.31 -19.51
C SER A 180 15.28 -26.10 -19.48
N SER A 181 16.45 -26.20 -20.11
CA SER A 181 17.26 -25.02 -20.41
C SER A 181 16.53 -24.20 -21.48
N VAL A 182 16.48 -22.88 -21.29
CA VAL A 182 15.83 -21.94 -22.21
C VAL A 182 16.77 -20.78 -22.40
N MET A 183 17.08 -20.44 -23.65
CA MET A 183 17.93 -19.30 -23.99
C MET A 183 17.07 -18.14 -24.50
N CYS A 184 17.26 -16.95 -23.93
CA CYS A 184 16.45 -15.77 -24.25
C CYS A 184 16.70 -15.22 -25.68
N ASP A 185 17.86 -15.52 -26.28
CA ASP A 185 18.26 -15.07 -27.62
C ASP A 185 17.80 -16.01 -28.74
N SER A 186 17.57 -17.28 -28.42
CA SER A 186 17.19 -18.34 -29.36
C SER A 186 15.67 -18.42 -29.63
N HIS A 187 14.86 -17.51 -29.07
CA HIS A 187 13.39 -17.60 -29.09
C HIS A 187 12.86 -18.92 -28.50
N ASP A 188 13.62 -19.52 -27.58
CA ASP A 188 13.24 -20.75 -26.92
C ASP A 188 12.02 -20.52 -26.01
N ILE A 189 11.13 -21.51 -25.94
CA ILE A 189 9.94 -21.46 -25.09
C ILE A 189 9.96 -22.66 -24.15
N TRP A 190 9.64 -22.42 -22.88
CA TRP A 190 9.41 -23.50 -21.94
C TRP A 190 8.07 -24.20 -22.22
N SER A 191 8.12 -25.42 -22.77
CA SER A 191 6.93 -26.19 -23.18
C SER A 191 5.91 -26.37 -22.05
N ASP A 192 6.41 -26.63 -20.85
CA ASP A 192 5.57 -26.93 -19.67
C ASP A 192 5.14 -25.65 -18.94
N GLY A 193 5.58 -24.48 -19.41
CA GLY A 193 5.27 -23.18 -18.81
C GLY A 193 3.77 -22.87 -18.80
N ARG A 194 3.01 -23.32 -19.81
CA ARG A 194 1.54 -23.18 -19.82
C ARG A 194 0.87 -23.98 -18.71
N ILE A 195 1.28 -25.24 -18.56
CA ILE A 195 0.74 -26.15 -17.53
C ILE A 195 1.07 -25.60 -16.14
N MET A 196 2.29 -25.11 -15.94
CA MET A 196 2.71 -24.46 -14.69
C MET A 196 1.86 -23.21 -14.38
N ASN A 197 1.67 -22.32 -15.35
CA ASN A 197 0.86 -21.11 -15.18
C ASN A 197 -0.61 -21.44 -14.84
N ASP A 198 -1.19 -22.46 -15.47
CA ASP A 198 -2.54 -22.93 -15.16
C ASP A 198 -2.61 -23.56 -13.76
N GLY A 199 -1.57 -24.30 -13.35
CA GLY A 199 -1.42 -24.85 -12.02
C GLY A 199 -1.40 -23.75 -10.94
N ILE A 200 -0.59 -22.71 -11.14
CA ILE A 200 -0.50 -21.54 -10.25
C ILE A 200 -1.87 -20.86 -10.10
N ARG A 201 -2.57 -20.60 -11.21
CA ARG A 201 -3.88 -19.93 -11.20
C ARG A 201 -4.98 -20.69 -10.47
N LYS A 202 -4.83 -22.02 -10.35
CA LYS A 202 -5.77 -22.91 -9.65
C LYS A 202 -5.43 -23.09 -8.16
N VAL A 203 -4.33 -22.52 -7.67
CA VAL A 203 -4.03 -22.53 -6.24
C VAL A 203 -5.03 -21.64 -5.53
N ILE A 204 -5.77 -22.23 -4.59
CA ILE A 204 -6.63 -21.51 -3.66
C ILE A 204 -5.83 -21.34 -2.38
N LEU A 205 -5.63 -20.08 -1.99
CA LEU A 205 -5.07 -19.70 -0.70
C LEU A 205 -6.23 -19.63 0.29
N GLU A 206 -6.25 -20.53 1.26
CA GLU A 206 -7.17 -20.49 2.41
C GLU A 206 -6.57 -19.63 3.53
#